data_AF-A0A562J4R3-F1
#
_entry.id   AF-A0A562J4R3-F1
#
_cell.length_a   1.000
_cell.length_b   1.000
_cell.length_c   1.000
_cell.angle_alpha   90.00
_cell.angle_beta   90.00
_cell.angle_gamma   90.00
#
_symmetry.space_group_name_H-M   'P 1'
#
loop_
_entity.id
_entity.type
_entity.pdbx_description
1 polymer ?
#
loop_
_entity_poly.entity_id
_entity_poly.type
_entity_poly.pdbx_seq_one_letter_code
_entity_poly.pdbx_strand_id
1 'polypeptide(L)'
;MKKQIFVIILFATVLLVSSCTKTVETYVFPINRETVENVVRDKNSNWTITDEQNKEYQTSFVIKDRKDEPGRIDTGITATIDSIGNEEERYLTVQVMYPNDYSVEQIQEEQVQNLPLLFDIASEIYGNIDSKALYDEFLKHLDGNENYEIKGVQWNHEVNGNHVFIKMTPLNNGIMYRKCAVFIMNEASYEKFMDGLTLNQ
;
A
#
# COMPACT_ATOMS: atom_id res chain seq x y z
N MET A 1 12.32 52.74 14.43
CA MET A 1 11.99 52.04 13.16
C MET A 1 12.72 50.71 12.97
N LYS A 2 14.06 50.63 13.04
CA LYS A 2 14.80 49.36 12.80
C LYS A 2 14.42 48.20 13.73
N LYS A 3 14.17 48.45 15.03
CA LYS A 3 13.78 47.41 16.00
C LYS A 3 12.37 46.84 15.77
N GLN A 4 11.44 47.65 15.27
CA GLN A 4 10.06 47.21 15.00
C GLN A 4 9.98 46.34 13.74
N ILE A 5 10.78 46.66 12.71
CA ILE A 5 10.89 45.84 11.50
C ILE A 5 11.44 44.45 11.84
N PHE A 6 12.41 44.35 12.75
CA PHE A 6 13.00 43.07 13.14
C PHE A 6 12.01 42.16 13.87
N VAL A 7 11.13 42.73 14.71
CA VAL A 7 10.08 41.98 15.42
C VAL A 7 9.01 41.48 14.45
N ILE A 8 8.63 42.29 13.45
CA ILE A 8 7.65 41.91 12.43
C ILE A 8 8.19 40.77 11.54
N ILE A 9 9.46 40.87 11.13
CA ILE A 9 10.12 39.80 10.36
C ILE A 9 10.16 38.52 11.19
N LEU A 10 10.58 38.57 12.46
CA LEU A 10 10.63 37.41 13.33
C LEU A 10 9.26 36.73 13.51
N PHE A 11 8.19 37.51 13.68
CA PHE A 11 6.83 36.99 13.78
C PHE A 11 6.33 36.38 12.46
N ALA A 12 6.67 36.98 11.33
CA ALA A 12 6.36 36.43 10.01
C ALA A 12 7.13 35.12 9.74
N THR A 13 8.38 35.01 10.19
CA THR A 13 9.15 33.76 10.09
C THR A 13 8.51 32.68 10.96
N VAL A 14 8.14 32.97 12.22
CA VAL A 14 7.46 32.00 13.11
C VAL A 14 6.13 31.51 12.53
N LEU A 15 5.35 32.39 11.90
CA LEU A 15 4.10 32.03 11.21
C LEU A 15 4.33 31.22 9.92
N LEU A 16 5.51 31.33 9.30
CA LEU A 16 5.91 30.51 8.14
C LEU A 16 6.51 29.16 8.55
N VAL A 17 7.00 29.00 9.79
CA VAL A 17 7.45 27.71 10.35
C VAL A 17 6.37 26.94 11.10
N SER A 18 5.12 27.40 11.09
CA SER A 18 3.96 26.51 11.20
C SER A 18 3.88 25.66 9.93
N SER A 19 4.91 24.83 9.76
CA SER A 19 4.92 23.61 8.98
C SER A 19 3.58 22.95 9.25
N CYS A 20 2.83 22.78 8.18
CA CYS A 20 1.66 21.93 8.13
C CYS A 20 2.17 20.52 8.44
N THR A 21 2.37 20.21 9.73
CA THR A 21 2.48 18.83 10.19
C THR A 21 1.14 18.24 9.84
N LYS A 22 1.08 17.51 8.71
CA LYS A 22 -0.02 16.59 8.45
C LYS A 22 -0.13 15.77 9.73
N THR A 23 -1.18 16.01 10.50
CA THR A 23 -1.56 15.10 11.58
C THR A 23 -1.61 13.73 10.93
N VAL A 24 -0.82 12.80 11.46
CA VAL A 24 -0.86 11.41 11.02
C VAL A 24 -2.28 10.94 11.29
N GLU A 25 -3.11 10.90 10.25
CA GLU A 25 -4.47 10.41 10.37
C GLU A 25 -4.37 8.90 10.61
N THR A 26 -4.64 8.49 11.85
CA THR A 26 -4.76 7.07 12.16
C THR A 26 -6.19 6.67 11.84
N TYR A 27 -6.39 6.03 10.69
CA TYR A 27 -7.71 5.55 10.31
C TYR A 27 -8.15 4.36 11.17
N VAL A 28 -9.45 4.33 11.49
CA VAL A 28 -10.10 3.22 12.20
C VAL A 28 -10.24 2.03 11.27
N PHE A 29 -9.95 0.84 11.77
CA PHE A 29 -10.11 -0.42 11.04
C PHE A 29 -11.37 -1.17 11.50
N PRO A 30 -12.03 -1.94 10.62
CA PRO A 30 -11.71 -2.08 9.20
C PRO A 30 -12.01 -0.80 8.42
N ILE A 31 -11.20 -0.52 7.39
CA ILE A 31 -11.21 0.77 6.70
C ILE A 31 -12.54 1.02 5.98
N ASN A 32 -13.05 2.25 6.03
CA ASN A 32 -14.28 2.61 5.32
C ASN A 32 -14.01 3.02 3.86
N ARG A 33 -15.08 2.99 3.06
CA ARG A 33 -15.04 3.36 1.64
C ARG A 33 -14.52 4.77 1.39
N GLU A 34 -15.01 5.75 2.14
CA GLU A 34 -14.64 7.17 1.94
C GLU A 34 -13.13 7.39 2.07
N THR A 35 -12.51 6.74 3.05
CA THR A 35 -11.06 6.81 3.25
C THR A 35 -10.32 6.23 2.06
N VAL A 36 -10.73 5.05 1.60
CA VAL A 36 -10.10 4.40 0.44
C VAL A 36 -10.27 5.26 -0.82
N GLU A 37 -11.46 5.80 -1.08
CA GLU A 37 -11.70 6.68 -2.23
C GLU A 37 -10.86 7.96 -2.16
N ASN A 38 -10.69 8.54 -0.98
CA ASN A 38 -9.89 9.75 -0.80
C ASN A 38 -8.41 9.48 -1.06
N VAL A 39 -7.84 8.43 -0.47
CA VAL A 39 -6.43 8.05 -0.67
C VAL A 39 -6.17 7.64 -2.11
N VAL A 40 -7.01 6.77 -2.68
CA VAL A 40 -6.85 6.31 -4.06
C VAL A 40 -6.94 7.48 -5.04
N ARG A 41 -7.90 8.39 -4.85
CA ARG A 41 -8.04 9.57 -5.72
C ARG A 41 -6.86 10.54 -5.62
N ASP A 42 -6.27 10.70 -4.44
CA ASP A 42 -5.06 11.52 -4.22
C ASP A 42 -3.84 10.93 -4.95
N LYS A 43 -3.64 9.60 -4.85
CA LYS A 43 -2.45 8.94 -5.40
C LYS A 43 -2.58 8.50 -6.86
N ASN A 44 -3.79 8.13 -7.30
CA ASN A 44 -4.08 7.68 -8.67
C ASN A 44 -5.52 8.02 -9.08
N SER A 45 -5.69 9.15 -9.77
CA SER A 45 -7.01 9.65 -10.18
C SER A 45 -7.77 8.75 -11.17
N ASN A 46 -7.08 7.79 -11.80
CA ASN A 46 -7.68 6.87 -12.76
C ASN A 46 -8.26 5.63 -12.08
N TRP A 47 -7.89 5.36 -10.83
CA TRP A 47 -8.40 4.21 -10.11
C TRP A 47 -9.74 4.53 -9.46
N THR A 48 -10.68 3.60 -9.59
CA THR A 48 -12.04 3.70 -9.05
C THR A 48 -12.48 2.40 -8.41
N ILE A 49 -13.16 2.49 -7.27
CA ILE A 49 -13.72 1.32 -6.58
C ILE A 49 -14.93 0.82 -7.37
N THR A 50 -14.86 -0.42 -7.85
CA THR A 50 -15.92 -1.08 -8.62
C THR A 50 -16.73 -2.08 -7.82
N ASP A 51 -16.17 -2.62 -6.74
CA ASP A 51 -16.86 -3.55 -5.84
C ASP A 51 -16.38 -3.36 -4.40
N GLU A 52 -17.25 -3.71 -3.45
CA GLU A 52 -17.01 -3.58 -2.00
C GLU A 52 -17.72 -4.71 -1.26
N GLN A 53 -16.98 -5.39 -0.38
CA GLN A 53 -17.53 -6.40 0.52
C GLN A 53 -17.24 -6.00 1.96
N ASN A 54 -18.30 -5.94 2.76
CA ASN A 54 -18.23 -5.58 4.18
C ASN A 54 -18.71 -6.75 5.04
N LYS A 55 -17.87 -7.13 6.00
CA LYS A 55 -18.15 -8.06 7.10
C LYS A 55 -17.84 -7.35 8.42
N GLU A 56 -18.23 -7.97 9.53
CA GLU A 56 -18.12 -7.38 10.87
C GLU A 56 -16.74 -6.79 11.20
N TYR A 57 -15.67 -7.51 10.85
CA TYR A 57 -14.28 -7.11 11.13
C TYR A 57 -13.41 -6.99 9.88
N GLN A 58 -14.02 -6.98 8.68
CA GLN A 58 -13.30 -6.99 7.41
C GLN A 58 -14.01 -6.14 6.38
N THR A 59 -13.25 -5.32 5.66
CA THR A 59 -13.68 -4.65 4.44
C THR A 59 -12.72 -4.98 3.30
N SER A 60 -13.27 -5.20 2.11
CA SER A 60 -12.52 -5.56 0.90
C SER A 60 -13.02 -4.72 -0.26
N PHE A 61 -12.11 -4.04 -0.95
CA PHE A 61 -12.41 -3.17 -2.08
C PHE A 61 -11.73 -3.70 -3.34
N VAL A 62 -12.48 -3.75 -4.45
CA VAL A 62 -11.92 -4.03 -5.78
C VAL A 62 -11.84 -2.72 -6.55
N ILE A 63 -10.67 -2.44 -7.11
CA ILE A 63 -10.33 -1.19 -7.77
C ILE A 63 -9.87 -1.50 -9.20
N LYS A 64 -10.38 -0.71 -10.15
CA LYS A 64 -10.05 -0.77 -11.57
C LYS A 64 -9.64 0.60 -12.10
N ASP A 65 -8.83 0.62 -13.16
CA ASP A 65 -8.66 1.81 -13.98
C ASP A 65 -10.01 2.16 -14.63
N ARG A 66 -10.36 3.46 -14.70
CA ARG A 66 -11.60 3.97 -15.31
C ARG A 66 -11.79 3.52 -16.76
N LYS A 67 -10.71 3.20 -17.47
CA LYS A 67 -10.77 2.69 -18.84
C LYS A 67 -11.16 1.20 -18.92
N ASP A 68 -11.06 0.47 -17.81
CA ASP A 68 -11.30 -0.97 -17.77
C ASP A 68 -12.76 -1.29 -17.39
N GLU A 69 -13.28 -2.43 -17.85
CA GLU A 69 -14.65 -2.85 -17.57
C GLU A 69 -14.85 -3.19 -16.07
N PRO A 70 -15.87 -2.61 -15.39
CA PRO A 70 -16.17 -2.94 -14.00
C PRO A 70 -16.57 -4.41 -13.82
N GLY A 71 -16.14 -5.04 -12.73
CA GLY A 71 -16.57 -6.39 -12.33
C GLY A 71 -15.89 -7.56 -13.06
N ARG A 72 -14.94 -7.31 -13.97
CA ARG A 72 -14.15 -8.34 -14.65
C ARG A 72 -12.71 -8.39 -14.14
N ILE A 73 -12.38 -9.34 -13.29
CA ILE A 73 -11.02 -9.52 -12.74
C ILE A 73 -10.01 -9.91 -13.83
N ASP A 74 -10.50 -10.50 -14.93
CA ASP A 74 -9.68 -11.04 -16.01
C ASP A 74 -9.30 -10.01 -17.09
N THR A 75 -9.82 -8.78 -17.02
CA THR A 75 -9.49 -7.70 -17.97
C THR A 75 -8.88 -6.51 -17.27
N GLY A 76 -7.71 -6.07 -17.72
CA GLY A 76 -7.01 -4.92 -17.14
C GLY A 76 -6.50 -5.17 -15.72
N ILE A 77 -5.68 -4.25 -15.22
CA ILE A 77 -5.05 -4.40 -13.91
C ILE A 77 -6.12 -4.30 -12.82
N THR A 78 -6.12 -5.27 -11.89
CA THR A 78 -7.05 -5.25 -10.74
C THR A 78 -6.28 -4.94 -9.47
N ALA A 79 -6.59 -3.83 -8.82
CA ALA A 79 -6.11 -3.57 -7.47
C ALA A 79 -7.14 -4.04 -6.44
N THR A 80 -6.68 -4.55 -5.30
CA THR A 80 -7.54 -4.80 -4.14
C THR A 80 -6.94 -4.18 -2.89
N ILE A 81 -7.83 -3.68 -2.04
CA ILE A 81 -7.50 -3.20 -0.70
C ILE A 81 -8.33 -4.00 0.28
N ASP A 82 -7.67 -4.77 1.13
CA ASP A 82 -8.30 -5.59 2.15
C ASP A 82 -7.88 -5.08 3.53
N SER A 83 -8.85 -4.82 4.39
CA SER A 83 -8.62 -4.32 5.73
C SER A 83 -9.35 -5.21 6.74
N ILE A 84 -8.64 -5.66 7.75
CA ILE A 84 -9.19 -6.39 8.89
C ILE A 84 -8.85 -5.61 10.14
N GLY A 85 -9.83 -5.40 11.01
CA GLY A 85 -9.51 -4.88 12.34
C GLY A 85 -10.60 -5.03 13.38
N ASN A 86 -10.14 -5.06 14.62
CA ASN A 86 -10.92 -5.07 15.84
C ASN A 86 -10.10 -4.35 16.95
N GLU A 87 -10.41 -4.57 18.22
CA GLU A 87 -9.70 -3.90 19.34
C GLU A 87 -8.21 -4.26 19.43
N GLU A 88 -7.82 -5.47 19.01
CA GLU A 88 -6.46 -6.01 19.15
C GLU A 88 -5.74 -6.15 17.82
N GLU A 89 -6.49 -6.29 16.72
CA GLU A 89 -5.96 -6.65 15.41
C GLU A 89 -6.07 -5.53 14.41
N ARG A 90 -5.02 -5.38 13.59
CA ARG A 90 -5.02 -4.44 12.49
C ARG A 90 -4.17 -5.01 11.37
N TYR A 91 -4.81 -5.26 10.23
CA TYR A 91 -4.18 -5.81 9.05
C TYR A 91 -4.69 -5.09 7.80
N LEU A 92 -3.76 -4.66 6.97
CA LEU A 92 -4.02 -4.04 5.67
C LEU A 92 -3.25 -4.81 4.59
N THR A 93 -3.94 -5.13 3.49
CA THR A 93 -3.30 -5.52 2.24
C THR A 93 -3.66 -4.52 1.17
N VAL A 94 -2.66 -4.05 0.43
CA VAL A 94 -2.85 -3.33 -0.84
C VAL A 94 -2.13 -4.14 -1.90
N GLN A 95 -2.86 -4.66 -2.89
CA GLN A 95 -2.26 -5.51 -3.93
C GLN A 95 -2.76 -5.15 -5.32
N VAL A 96 -1.93 -5.46 -6.30
CA VAL A 96 -2.26 -5.42 -7.73
C VAL A 96 -2.11 -6.83 -8.30
N MET A 97 -3.12 -7.29 -9.02
CA MET A 97 -3.14 -8.51 -9.81
C MET A 97 -3.10 -8.16 -11.30
N TYR A 98 -2.15 -8.75 -12.01
CA TYR A 98 -1.96 -8.59 -13.44
C TYR A 98 -2.77 -9.63 -14.21
N PRO A 99 -3.36 -9.26 -15.37
CA PRO A 99 -4.02 -10.20 -16.26
C PRO A 99 -3.10 -11.36 -16.68
N ASN A 100 -3.70 -12.53 -16.90
CA ASN A 100 -2.94 -13.73 -17.30
C ASN A 100 -2.39 -13.63 -18.74
N ASP A 101 -2.95 -12.76 -19.57
CA ASP A 101 -2.52 -12.52 -20.95
C ASP A 101 -1.40 -11.48 -21.07
N TYR A 102 -1.04 -10.77 -20.00
CA TYR A 102 0.12 -9.89 -19.99
C TYR A 102 1.43 -10.69 -20.14
N SER A 103 2.34 -10.19 -20.96
CA SER A 103 3.73 -10.64 -21.02
C SER A 103 4.50 -10.28 -19.76
N VAL A 104 5.67 -10.88 -19.57
CA VAL A 104 6.57 -10.56 -18.44
C VAL A 104 6.99 -9.10 -18.53
N GLU A 105 7.34 -8.64 -19.73
CA GLU A 105 7.80 -7.29 -20.02
C GLU A 105 6.73 -6.25 -19.68
N GLN A 106 5.47 -6.50 -20.08
CA GLN A 106 4.35 -5.62 -19.73
C GLN A 106 4.14 -5.53 -18.21
N ILE A 107 4.29 -6.64 -17.49
CA ILE A 107 4.17 -6.62 -16.02
C ILE A 107 5.31 -5.83 -15.38
N GLN A 108 6.53 -5.97 -15.88
CA GLN A 108 7.68 -5.22 -15.38
C GLN A 108 7.49 -3.71 -15.61
N GLU A 109 7.04 -3.30 -16.80
CA GLU A 109 6.74 -1.89 -17.11
C GLU A 109 5.69 -1.31 -16.15
N GLU A 110 4.63 -2.07 -15.86
CA GLU A 110 3.59 -1.67 -14.92
C GLU A 110 4.08 -1.66 -13.46
N GLN A 111 4.97 -2.57 -13.08
CA GLN A 111 5.55 -2.62 -11.74
C GLN A 111 6.37 -1.37 -11.40
N VAL A 112 7.01 -0.72 -12.39
CA VAL A 112 7.75 0.53 -12.18
C VAL A 112 6.85 1.62 -11.56
N GLN A 113 5.58 1.67 -11.96
CA GLN A 113 4.62 2.65 -11.43
C GLN A 113 3.83 2.09 -10.25
N ASN A 114 3.39 0.84 -10.32
CA ASN A 114 2.51 0.26 -9.33
C ASN A 114 3.22 -0.03 -8.01
N LEU A 115 4.50 -0.45 -8.01
CA LEU A 115 5.22 -0.75 -6.77
C LEU A 115 5.26 0.44 -5.80
N PRO A 116 5.85 1.60 -6.14
CA PRO A 116 5.88 2.73 -5.22
C PRO A 116 4.47 3.20 -4.83
N LEU A 117 3.51 3.14 -5.77
CA LEU A 117 2.11 3.50 -5.50
C LEU A 117 1.48 2.60 -4.43
N LEU A 118 1.75 1.29 -4.43
CA LEU A 118 1.25 0.37 -3.40
C LEU A 118 1.81 0.71 -2.02
N PHE A 119 3.09 1.09 -1.93
CA PHE A 119 3.70 1.52 -0.67
C PHE A 119 3.07 2.82 -0.17
N ASP A 120 2.84 3.78 -1.06
CA ASP A 120 2.21 5.07 -0.72
C ASP A 120 0.79 4.87 -0.20
N ILE A 121 -0.04 4.10 -0.91
CA ILE A 121 -1.42 3.82 -0.50
C ILE A 121 -1.46 3.06 0.82
N ALA A 122 -0.63 2.01 0.96
CA ALA A 122 -0.62 1.20 2.17
C ALA A 122 -0.17 2.02 3.39
N SER A 123 0.89 2.81 3.24
CA SER A 123 1.42 3.63 4.34
C SER A 123 0.47 4.76 4.73
N GLU A 124 -0.23 5.38 3.77
CA GLU A 124 -1.23 6.42 4.08
C GLU A 124 -2.45 5.80 4.79
N ILE A 125 -3.02 4.70 4.29
CA ILE A 125 -4.19 4.05 4.91
C ILE A 125 -3.86 3.44 6.28
N TYR A 126 -2.68 2.84 6.44
CA TYR A 126 -2.30 2.28 7.73
C TYR A 126 -1.88 3.39 8.71
N GLY A 127 -1.25 4.45 8.20
CA GLY A 127 -0.71 5.55 8.98
C GLY A 127 0.58 5.17 9.72
N ASN A 128 1.28 6.20 10.22
CA ASN A 128 2.52 6.08 11.00
C ASN A 128 3.66 5.31 10.31
N ILE A 129 3.72 5.33 8.98
CA ILE A 129 4.80 4.72 8.18
C ILE A 129 5.21 5.71 7.10
N ASP A 130 6.52 5.95 6.96
CA ASP A 130 7.09 6.73 5.86
C ASP A 130 7.24 5.84 4.63
N SER A 131 6.36 6.04 3.64
CA SER A 131 6.30 5.20 2.44
C SER A 131 7.60 5.21 1.65
N LYS A 132 8.25 6.38 1.56
CA LYS A 132 9.47 6.56 0.79
C LYS A 132 10.62 5.82 1.47
N ALA A 133 10.79 6.02 2.77
CA ALA A 133 11.84 5.33 3.51
C ALA A 133 11.67 3.81 3.46
N LEU A 134 10.42 3.33 3.57
CA LEU A 134 10.11 1.90 3.47
C LEU A 134 10.38 1.34 2.06
N TYR A 135 10.01 2.07 1.00
CA TYR A 135 10.28 1.67 -0.38
C TYR A 135 11.78 1.67 -0.71
N ASP A 136 12.51 2.70 -0.28
CA ASP A 136 13.97 2.78 -0.45
C ASP A 136 14.68 1.61 0.25
N GLU A 137 14.20 1.19 1.42
CA GLU A 137 14.73 0.02 2.12
C GLU A 137 14.41 -1.30 1.38
N PHE A 138 13.20 -1.43 0.85
CA PHE A 138 12.83 -2.57 0.02
C PHE A 138 13.68 -2.68 -1.25
N LEU A 139 13.99 -1.55 -1.92
CA LEU A 139 14.84 -1.53 -3.12
C LEU A 139 16.25 -2.07 -2.84
N LYS A 140 16.85 -1.74 -1.70
CA LYS A 140 18.16 -2.29 -1.31
C LYS A 140 18.13 -3.82 -1.19
N HIS A 141 17.00 -4.38 -0.76
CA HIS A 141 16.82 -5.83 -0.70
C HIS A 141 16.68 -6.45 -2.09
N LEU A 142 15.93 -5.79 -3.00
CA LEU A 142 15.77 -6.24 -4.38
C LEU A 142 17.09 -6.24 -5.16
N ASP A 143 17.91 -5.21 -5.02
CA ASP A 143 19.22 -5.10 -5.69
C ASP A 143 20.16 -6.27 -5.34
N GLY A 144 19.98 -6.88 -4.16
CA GLY A 144 20.72 -8.06 -3.74
C GLY A 144 20.14 -9.40 -4.22
N ASN A 145 18.97 -9.41 -4.87
CA ASN A 145 18.23 -10.62 -5.26
C ASN A 145 18.15 -10.76 -6.79
N GLU A 146 19.25 -11.25 -7.39
CA GLU A 146 19.42 -11.38 -8.85
C GLU A 146 18.38 -12.27 -9.58
N ASN A 147 17.44 -12.93 -8.87
CA ASN A 147 16.47 -13.86 -9.48
C ASN A 147 15.03 -13.65 -9.01
N TYR A 148 14.69 -12.45 -8.54
CA TYR A 148 13.35 -12.17 -7.99
C TYR A 148 12.22 -12.40 -9.02
N GLU A 149 12.50 -12.24 -10.30
CA GLU A 149 11.51 -12.46 -11.38
C GLU A 149 11.11 -13.93 -11.52
N ILE A 150 12.06 -14.84 -11.25
CA ILE A 150 11.88 -16.29 -11.39
C ILE A 150 11.36 -16.91 -10.10
N LYS A 151 11.83 -16.41 -8.95
CA LYS A 151 11.50 -16.97 -7.63
C LYS A 151 10.41 -16.20 -6.89
N GLY A 152 10.05 -15.02 -7.38
CA GLY A 152 9.24 -14.06 -6.64
C GLY A 152 10.04 -13.38 -5.53
N VAL A 153 9.34 -12.55 -4.77
CA VAL A 153 9.87 -11.82 -3.62
C VAL A 153 9.00 -12.13 -2.42
N GLN A 154 9.64 -12.39 -1.30
CA GLN A 154 9.04 -12.32 0.02
C GLN A 154 10.02 -11.56 0.91
N TRP A 155 9.57 -10.43 1.43
CA TRP A 155 10.38 -9.58 2.28
C TRP A 155 9.56 -9.17 3.50
N ASN A 156 10.17 -9.23 4.68
CA ASN A 156 9.57 -8.81 5.94
C ASN A 156 10.45 -7.75 6.58
N HIS A 157 9.84 -6.69 7.10
CA HIS A 157 10.53 -5.60 7.77
C HIS A 157 9.66 -5.02 8.88
N GLU A 158 10.25 -4.76 10.04
CA GLU A 158 9.57 -4.13 11.16
C GLU A 158 9.81 -2.62 11.13
N VAL A 159 8.72 -1.84 11.20
CA VAL A 159 8.78 -0.38 11.28
C VAL A 159 7.74 0.15 12.26
N ASN A 160 8.17 0.97 13.22
CA ASN A 160 7.30 1.60 14.23
C ASN A 160 6.38 0.61 14.96
N GLY A 161 6.88 -0.61 15.27
CA GLY A 161 6.13 -1.67 15.93
C GLY A 161 5.08 -2.36 15.06
N ASN A 162 5.16 -2.20 13.74
CA ASN A 162 4.33 -2.92 12.77
C ASN A 162 5.19 -3.78 11.87
N HIS A 163 4.64 -4.89 11.43
CA HIS A 163 5.25 -5.79 10.46
C HIS A 163 4.78 -5.42 9.05
N VAL A 164 5.73 -5.13 8.18
CA VAL A 164 5.51 -4.92 6.76
C VAL A 164 5.98 -6.14 6.01
N PHE A 165 5.07 -6.77 5.29
CA PHE A 165 5.39 -7.88 4.40
C PHE A 165 5.18 -7.44 2.95
N ILE A 166 6.10 -7.81 2.07
CA ILE A 166 6.00 -7.57 0.63
C ILE A 166 6.05 -8.90 -0.09
N LYS A 167 5.07 -9.14 -0.96
CA LYS A 167 5.00 -10.36 -1.77
C LYS A 167 4.88 -10.02 -3.24
N MET A 168 5.84 -10.51 -4.02
CA MET A 168 5.75 -10.51 -5.48
C MET A 168 5.77 -11.96 -5.94
N THR A 169 4.79 -12.37 -6.74
CA THR A 169 4.83 -13.70 -7.35
C THR A 169 5.88 -13.75 -8.47
N PRO A 170 6.44 -14.93 -8.78
CA PRO A 170 7.20 -15.11 -10.01
C PRO A 170 6.42 -14.62 -11.24
N LEU A 171 7.12 -14.08 -12.22
CA LEU A 171 6.51 -13.55 -13.44
C LEU A 171 6.35 -14.60 -14.54
N ASN A 172 6.86 -15.82 -14.34
CA ASN A 172 6.80 -16.87 -15.34
C ASN A 172 5.35 -17.20 -15.78
N ASN A 173 5.17 -17.55 -17.05
CA ASN A 173 3.86 -17.75 -17.69
C ASN A 173 3.02 -18.90 -17.09
N GLY A 174 3.59 -19.73 -16.22
CA GLY A 174 2.88 -20.80 -15.53
C GLY A 174 2.12 -20.34 -14.27
N ILE A 175 2.39 -19.13 -13.77
CA ILE A 175 1.72 -18.58 -12.59
C ILE A 175 0.47 -17.82 -13.01
N MET A 176 -0.70 -18.30 -12.57
CA MET A 176 -1.94 -17.54 -12.65
C MET A 176 -1.97 -16.46 -11.56
N TYR A 177 -2.61 -15.33 -11.85
CA TYR A 177 -2.78 -14.21 -10.92
C TYR A 177 -1.45 -13.66 -10.40
N ARG A 178 -0.52 -13.41 -11.33
CA ARG A 178 0.73 -12.72 -11.03
C ARG A 178 0.41 -11.41 -10.33
N LYS A 179 1.04 -11.17 -9.18
CA LYS A 179 0.67 -10.05 -8.31
C LYS A 179 1.83 -9.48 -7.54
N CYS A 180 1.65 -8.23 -7.13
CA CYS A 180 2.44 -7.58 -6.10
C CYS A 180 1.52 -7.15 -4.97
N ALA A 181 1.94 -7.35 -3.72
CA ALA A 181 1.16 -7.01 -2.54
C ALA A 181 2.05 -6.43 -1.44
N VAL A 182 1.56 -5.35 -0.82
CA VAL A 182 2.08 -4.75 0.40
C VAL A 182 1.12 -5.09 1.52
N PHE A 183 1.63 -5.68 2.58
CA PHE A 183 0.89 -6.02 3.78
C PHE A 183 1.46 -5.21 4.95
N ILE A 184 0.60 -4.62 5.77
CA ILE A 184 0.99 -3.96 7.00
C ILE A 184 0.10 -4.47 8.11
N MET A 185 0.72 -4.93 9.19
CA MET A 185 0.01 -5.54 10.30
C MET A 185 0.65 -5.21 11.65
N ASN A 186 -0.17 -5.11 12.68
CA ASN A 186 0.32 -5.03 14.05
C ASN A 186 0.79 -6.41 14.53
N GLU A 187 1.44 -6.47 15.70
CA GLU A 187 1.98 -7.72 16.26
C GLU A 187 0.93 -8.84 16.33
N ALA A 188 -0.25 -8.56 16.89
CA ALA A 188 -1.30 -9.58 17.04
C ALA A 188 -1.76 -10.16 15.69
N SER A 189 -1.90 -9.33 14.66
CA SER A 189 -2.23 -9.78 13.31
C SER A 189 -1.07 -10.52 12.64
N TYR A 190 0.18 -10.14 12.95
CA TYR A 190 1.38 -10.82 12.44
C TYR A 190 1.48 -12.25 12.98
N GLU A 191 1.33 -12.45 14.29
CA GLU A 191 1.37 -13.77 14.90
C GLU A 191 0.32 -14.70 14.27
N LYS A 192 -0.92 -14.24 14.12
CA LYS A 192 -1.97 -15.03 13.46
C LYS A 192 -1.69 -15.31 11.98
N PHE A 193 -1.10 -14.35 11.27
CA PHE A 193 -0.72 -14.53 9.87
C PHE A 193 0.36 -15.62 9.72
N MET A 194 1.36 -15.61 10.61
CA MET A 194 2.44 -16.60 10.62
C MET A 194 1.94 -17.99 11.05
N ASP A 195 1.03 -18.07 12.02
CA ASP A 195 0.34 -19.32 12.38
C ASP A 195 -0.45 -19.89 11.19
N GLY A 196 -1.18 -19.04 10.47
CA GLY A 196 -1.89 -19.44 9.26
C GLY A 196 -0.98 -19.95 8.15
N LEU A 197 0.23 -19.40 8.01
CA LEU A 197 1.22 -19.88 7.04
C LEU A 197 1.83 -21.23 7.43
N THR A 198 2.13 -21.43 8.71
CA THR A 198 2.72 -22.69 9.21
C THR A 198 1.74 -23.85 9.16
N LEU A 199 0.43 -23.60 9.27
CA LEU A 199 -0.62 -24.63 9.13
C LEU A 199 -0.86 -25.09 7.67
N ASN A 200 -0.36 -24.35 6.69
CA ASN A 200 -0.55 -24.62 5.25
C ASN A 200 0.73 -25.10 4.53
N GLN A 201 1.78 -25.44 5.28
CA GLN A 201 3.00 -26.11 4.80
C GLN A 201 2.96 -27.61 5.12
#